data_AF-A0A7K6KQ76-F1
#
_entry.id   AF-A0A7K6KQ76-F1
#
_cell.length_a   1.000
_cell.length_b   1.000
_cell.length_c   1.000
_cell.angle_alpha   90.00
_cell.angle_beta   90.00
_cell.angle_gamma   90.00
#
_symmetry.space_group_name_H-M   'P 1'
#
loop_
_entity.id
_entity.type
_entity.pdbx_description
1 polymer ?
#
loop_
_entity_poly.entity_id
_entity_poly.type
_entity_poly.pdbx_seq_one_letter_code
_entity_poly.pdbx_strand_id
1 'polypeptide(L)'
;ASLLAEFFSYFGTLDLGGLLLSPLEGRALPRPPPGTPGGLRAGPLTLQDPFELSHNVAANVTPRTVSRFARCCRDAARLCRGPEFLQRSRRGRPWGVMRLLQPGPPGGPGGGPEGKFLIPVPLPPPGGAGGVPHRDACAAVGFVLREVLRCGCEPEGARGEPGAPG
;
A
#
# COMPACT_ATOMS: atom_id res chain seq x y z
N ALA A 1 -21.13 1.07 -6.90
CA ALA A 1 -19.79 0.45 -7.00
C ALA A 1 -18.65 1.48 -7.05
N SER A 2 -18.90 2.71 -7.55
CA SER A 2 -17.88 3.77 -7.70
C SER A 2 -17.17 4.12 -6.39
N LEU A 3 -17.91 4.47 -5.32
CA LEU A 3 -17.30 4.90 -4.05
C LEU A 3 -16.37 3.85 -3.42
N LEU A 4 -16.70 2.56 -3.53
CA LEU A 4 -15.86 1.50 -2.97
C LEU A 4 -14.56 1.34 -3.76
N ALA A 5 -14.64 1.39 -5.09
CA ALA A 5 -13.46 1.35 -5.95
C ALA A 5 -12.57 2.58 -5.74
N GLU A 6 -13.18 3.75 -5.56
CA GLU A 6 -12.50 5.01 -5.27
C GLU A 6 -11.83 5.00 -3.90
N PHE A 7 -12.52 4.51 -2.85
CA PHE A 7 -11.94 4.34 -1.52
C PHE A 7 -10.64 3.52 -1.58
N PHE A 8 -10.70 2.36 -2.22
CA PHE A 8 -9.54 1.49 -2.37
C PHE A 8 -8.45 2.11 -3.25
N SER A 9 -8.83 2.83 -4.30
CA SER A 9 -7.86 3.51 -5.17
C SER A 9 -7.14 4.64 -4.41
N TYR A 10 -7.89 5.48 -3.69
CA TYR A 10 -7.40 6.62 -2.95
C TYR A 10 -6.44 6.19 -1.83
N PHE A 11 -6.90 5.32 -0.91
CA PHE A 11 -6.07 4.85 0.19
C PHE A 11 -4.95 3.88 -0.24
N GLY A 12 -5.03 3.33 -1.45
CA GLY A 12 -3.97 2.51 -2.03
C GLY A 12 -2.77 3.30 -2.55
N THR A 13 -2.92 4.60 -2.83
CA THR A 13 -1.87 5.49 -3.37
C THR A 13 -1.51 6.64 -2.44
N LEU A 14 -2.30 6.88 -1.39
CA LEU A 14 -2.06 7.96 -0.43
C LEU A 14 -0.76 7.73 0.39
N ASP A 15 0.03 8.79 0.58
CA ASP A 15 1.18 8.76 1.50
C ASP A 15 0.71 8.87 2.97
N LEU A 16 0.32 7.72 3.53
CA LEU A 16 -0.18 7.63 4.90
C LEU A 16 0.86 7.99 5.97
N GLY A 17 2.15 7.90 5.64
CA GLY A 17 3.24 8.19 6.58
C GLY A 17 3.59 9.68 6.64
N GLY A 18 3.33 10.42 5.56
CA GLY A 18 3.54 11.87 5.45
C GLY A 18 2.32 12.72 5.81
N LEU A 19 1.17 12.11 6.09
CA LEU A 19 -0.11 12.81 6.29
C LEU A 19 -0.73 12.57 7.67
N LEU A 20 -1.44 13.59 8.14
CA LEU A 20 -2.41 13.54 9.23
C LEU A 20 -3.82 13.50 8.64
N LEU A 21 -4.56 12.42 8.86
CA LEU A 21 -5.96 12.35 8.46
C LEU A 21 -6.82 12.94 9.58
N SER A 22 -7.47 14.09 9.33
CA SER A 22 -8.31 14.77 10.32
C SER A 22 -9.79 14.70 9.92
N PRO A 23 -10.61 13.89 10.61
CA PRO A 23 -12.07 13.88 10.41
C PRO A 23 -12.71 15.23 10.75
N LEU A 24 -12.19 15.95 11.76
CA LEU A 24 -12.68 17.27 12.16
C LEU A 24 -12.59 18.28 11.02
N GLU A 25 -11.46 18.28 10.31
CA GLU A 25 -11.21 19.17 9.16
C GLU A 25 -11.72 18.59 7.83
N GLY A 26 -12.14 17.32 7.82
CA GLY A 26 -12.58 16.62 6.61
C GLY A 26 -11.50 16.46 5.53
N ARG A 27 -10.21 16.55 5.89
CA ARG A 27 -9.10 16.52 4.92
C ARG A 27 -7.82 15.90 5.48
N ALA A 28 -6.91 15.56 4.57
CA ALA A 28 -5.54 15.20 4.91
C ALA A 28 -4.70 16.48 5.08
N LEU A 29 -4.05 16.60 6.23
CA LEU A 29 -3.14 17.69 6.58
C LEU A 29 -1.69 17.20 6.50
N PRO A 30 -0.71 18.10 6.34
CA PRO A 30 0.69 17.76 6.50
C PRO A 30 0.94 17.13 7.87
N ARG A 31 1.76 16.08 7.93
CA ARG A 31 2.13 15.47 9.20
C ARG A 31 2.76 16.51 10.14
N PRO A 32 2.31 16.60 11.40
CA PRO A 32 2.88 17.53 12.36
C PRO A 32 4.36 17.18 12.65
N PRO A 33 5.23 18.19 12.83
CA PRO A 33 6.63 17.96 13.16
C PRO A 33 6.76 17.26 14.53
N PRO A 34 7.86 16.52 14.75
CA PRO A 34 8.14 15.94 16.06
C PRO A 34 8.26 17.04 17.11
N GLY A 35 7.63 16.84 18.28
CA GLY A 35 7.65 17.82 19.38
C GLY A 35 6.64 18.97 19.25
N THR A 36 5.70 18.90 18.30
CA THR A 36 4.61 19.89 18.21
C THR A 36 3.81 19.96 19.52
N PRO A 37 3.58 21.14 20.11
CA PRO A 37 2.71 21.30 21.27
C PRO A 37 1.30 20.80 20.94
N GLY A 38 0.71 19.97 21.81
CA GLY A 38 -0.59 19.35 21.55
C GLY A 38 -0.59 17.81 21.52
N GLY A 39 0.56 17.17 21.70
CA GLY A 39 0.63 15.77 22.15
C GLY A 39 0.30 14.69 21.11
N LEU A 40 -0.17 15.05 19.91
CA LEU A 40 -0.50 14.09 18.86
C LEU A 40 0.75 13.35 18.37
N ARG A 41 0.87 12.06 18.75
CA ARG A 41 1.98 11.20 18.35
C ARG A 41 1.77 10.67 16.92
N ALA A 42 2.49 11.28 15.98
CA ALA A 42 2.49 10.83 14.60
C ALA A 42 3.20 9.46 14.46
N GLY A 43 2.57 8.55 13.71
CA GLY A 43 3.04 7.20 13.46
C GLY A 43 3.18 6.89 11.97
N PRO A 44 3.31 5.60 11.61
CA PRO A 44 3.26 5.15 10.21
C PRO A 44 1.91 5.44 9.54
N LEU A 45 0.86 5.54 10.35
CA LEU A 45 -0.46 6.06 10.01
C LEU A 45 -0.87 7.01 11.14
N THR A 46 -1.34 8.20 10.78
CA THR A 46 -1.83 9.18 11.76
C THR A 46 -3.26 9.56 11.42
N LEU A 47 -4.21 9.01 12.18
CA LEU A 47 -5.64 9.30 12.09
C LEU A 47 -6.06 9.99 13.38
N GLN A 48 -6.47 11.25 13.28
CA GLN A 48 -6.86 12.05 14.43
C GLN A 48 -8.22 11.60 14.97
N ASP A 49 -8.35 11.51 16.29
CA ASP A 49 -9.68 11.43 16.90
C ASP A 49 -10.48 12.73 16.62
N PRO A 50 -11.78 12.65 16.29
CA PRO A 50 -12.59 13.85 15.99
C PRO A 50 -12.81 14.77 17.19
N PHE A 51 -12.63 14.30 18.43
CA PHE A 51 -12.86 15.06 19.66
C PHE A 51 -11.56 15.27 20.44
N GLU A 52 -10.80 14.21 20.69
CA GLU A 52 -9.53 14.29 21.41
C GLU A 52 -8.38 14.54 20.43
N LEU A 53 -8.16 15.80 20.04
CA LEU A 53 -7.23 16.15 18.95
C LEU A 53 -5.75 15.79 19.20
N SER A 54 -5.38 15.51 20.45
CA SER A 54 -4.09 14.98 20.87
C SER A 54 -3.96 13.46 20.70
N HIS A 55 -5.04 12.78 20.34
CA HIS A 55 -5.11 11.33 20.24
C HIS A 55 -5.03 10.86 18.78
N ASN A 56 -4.09 9.96 18.51
CA ASN A 56 -3.99 9.24 17.24
C ASN A 56 -4.60 7.86 17.43
N VAL A 57 -5.80 7.63 16.86
CA VAL A 57 -6.50 6.34 16.99
C VAL A 57 -5.76 5.18 16.30
N ALA A 58 -4.81 5.50 15.41
CA ALA A 58 -3.98 4.54 14.69
C ALA A 58 -2.55 4.40 15.28
N ALA A 59 -2.30 4.88 16.49
CA ALA A 59 -0.96 4.88 17.10
C ALA A 59 -0.34 3.48 17.28
N ASN A 60 -1.16 2.43 17.36
CA ASN A 60 -0.73 1.03 17.46
C ASN A 60 -0.41 0.37 16.11
N VAL A 61 -0.64 1.07 14.99
CA VAL A 61 -0.46 0.53 13.65
C VAL A 61 1.02 0.57 13.25
N THR A 62 1.57 -0.60 12.91
CA THR A 62 2.98 -0.73 12.49
C THR A 62 3.18 -0.36 11.02
N PRO A 63 4.41 -0.01 10.57
CA PRO A 63 4.70 0.24 9.15
C PRO A 63 4.36 -0.96 8.25
N ARG A 64 4.54 -2.18 8.77
CA ARG A 64 4.19 -3.42 8.07
C ARG A 64 2.68 -3.52 7.83
N THR A 65 1.87 -3.15 8.82
CA THR A 65 0.41 -3.12 8.70
C THR A 65 -0.05 -2.07 7.69
N VAL A 66 0.52 -0.87 7.72
CA VAL A 66 0.23 0.20 6.72
C VAL A 66 0.57 -0.26 5.31
N SER A 67 1.74 -0.87 5.13
CA SER A 67 2.18 -1.38 3.83
C SER A 67 1.26 -2.48 3.31
N ARG A 68 0.82 -3.40 4.19
CA ARG A 68 -0.17 -4.43 3.86
C ARG A 68 -1.51 -3.81 3.49
N PHE A 69 -2.00 -2.84 4.26
CA PHE A 69 -3.25 -2.14 4.00
C PHE A 69 -3.24 -1.47 2.63
N ALA A 70 -2.22 -0.64 2.33
CA ALA A 70 -2.10 0.04 1.04
C ALA A 70 -2.05 -0.95 -0.13
N ARG A 71 -1.35 -2.09 0.03
CA ARG A 71 -1.35 -3.18 -0.95
C ARG A 71 -2.75 -3.78 -1.15
N CYS A 72 -3.42 -4.17 -0.08
CA CYS A 72 -4.78 -4.71 -0.13
C CYS A 72 -5.75 -3.74 -0.80
N CYS A 73 -5.63 -2.44 -0.53
CA CYS A 73 -6.39 -1.39 -1.20
C CYS A 73 -6.11 -1.37 -2.72
N ARG A 74 -4.85 -1.41 -3.17
CA ARG A 74 -4.53 -1.47 -4.61
C ARG A 74 -5.09 -2.72 -5.29
N ASP A 75 -5.01 -3.88 -4.63
CA ASP A 75 -5.57 -5.13 -5.15
C ASP A 75 -7.10 -5.08 -5.23
N ALA A 76 -7.75 -4.59 -4.18
CA ALA A 76 -9.20 -4.42 -4.14
C ALA A 76 -9.70 -3.39 -5.18
N ALA A 77 -8.98 -2.29 -5.39
CA ALA A 77 -9.30 -1.30 -6.41
C ALA A 77 -9.28 -1.90 -7.82
N ARG A 78 -8.30 -2.76 -8.12
CA ARG A 78 -8.25 -3.53 -9.38
C ARG A 78 -9.43 -4.47 -9.50
N LEU A 79 -9.75 -5.20 -8.43
CA LEU A 79 -10.86 -6.14 -8.40
C LEU A 79 -12.20 -5.42 -8.65
N CYS A 80 -12.44 -4.29 -8.00
CA CYS A 80 -13.68 -3.52 -8.14
C CYS A 80 -13.93 -3.00 -9.55
N ARG A 81 -12.87 -2.82 -10.36
CA ARG A 81 -12.97 -2.40 -11.77
C ARG A 81 -13.13 -3.59 -12.72
N GLY A 82 -12.95 -4.81 -12.25
CA GLY A 82 -13.01 -6.03 -13.06
C GLY A 82 -14.44 -6.54 -13.30
N PRO A 83 -14.63 -7.37 -14.35
CA PRO A 83 -15.95 -7.92 -14.70
C PRO A 83 -16.50 -8.84 -13.60
N GLU A 84 -15.64 -9.55 -12.86
CA GLU A 84 -16.05 -10.39 -11.72
C GLU A 84 -16.72 -9.60 -10.59
N PHE A 85 -16.45 -8.30 -10.50
CA PHE A 85 -17.06 -7.42 -9.51
C PHE A 85 -18.32 -6.73 -10.06
N LEU A 86 -18.27 -6.26 -11.31
CA LEU A 86 -19.35 -5.48 -11.91
C LEU A 86 -20.51 -6.34 -12.43
N GLN A 87 -20.25 -7.59 -12.82
CA GLN A 87 -21.24 -8.44 -13.46
C GLN A 87 -21.59 -9.65 -12.59
N ARG A 88 -22.90 -9.87 -12.41
CA ARG A 88 -23.40 -11.06 -11.73
C ARG A 88 -23.05 -12.32 -12.50
N SER A 89 -22.45 -13.28 -11.81
CA SER A 89 -22.19 -14.60 -12.37
C SER A 89 -23.50 -15.36 -12.60
N ARG A 90 -23.65 -15.94 -13.79
CA ARG A 90 -24.78 -16.81 -14.15
C ARG A 90 -24.65 -18.25 -13.61
N ARG A 91 -23.45 -18.64 -13.16
CA ARG A 91 -23.12 -20.04 -12.79
C ARG A 91 -22.80 -20.20 -11.29
N GLY A 92 -23.45 -19.42 -10.43
CA GLY A 92 -23.25 -19.51 -8.98
C GLY A 92 -21.85 -19.11 -8.47
N ARG A 93 -20.95 -18.64 -9.34
CA ARG A 93 -19.62 -18.17 -8.89
C ARG A 93 -19.75 -16.90 -8.03
N PRO A 94 -18.94 -16.76 -6.99
CA PRO A 94 -18.83 -15.52 -6.21
C PRO A 94 -18.58 -14.32 -7.13
N TRP A 95 -19.25 -13.20 -6.87
CA TRP A 95 -19.16 -11.97 -7.67
C TRP A 95 -19.37 -10.74 -6.77
N GLY A 96 -19.04 -9.55 -7.28
CA GLY A 96 -19.22 -8.30 -6.53
C GLY A 96 -18.49 -8.31 -5.20
N VAL A 97 -19.15 -7.82 -4.15
CA VAL A 97 -18.58 -7.71 -2.79
C VAL A 97 -18.13 -9.07 -2.24
N MET A 98 -18.75 -10.19 -2.63
CA MET A 98 -18.31 -11.51 -2.16
C MET A 98 -16.85 -11.78 -2.52
N ARG A 99 -16.36 -11.29 -3.66
CA ARG A 99 -14.95 -11.48 -4.07
C ARG A 99 -13.97 -10.75 -3.15
N LEU A 100 -14.39 -9.68 -2.47
CA LEU A 100 -13.58 -8.98 -1.47
C LEU A 100 -13.58 -9.68 -0.11
N LEU A 101 -14.68 -10.37 0.22
CA LEU A 101 -14.87 -11.04 1.52
C LEU A 101 -14.30 -12.46 1.54
N GLN A 102 -13.99 -13.02 0.38
CA GLN A 102 -13.36 -14.32 0.31
C GLN A 102 -11.98 -14.28 0.98
N PRO A 103 -11.66 -15.27 1.83
CA PRO A 103 -10.30 -15.45 2.32
C PRO A 103 -9.35 -15.48 1.11
N GLY A 104 -8.25 -14.74 1.19
CA GLY A 104 -7.24 -14.78 0.15
C GLY A 104 -6.77 -16.22 -0.09
N PRO A 105 -6.42 -16.61 -1.33
CA PRO A 105 -5.88 -17.94 -1.59
C PRO A 105 -4.69 -18.20 -0.65
N PRO A 106 -4.47 -19.44 -0.17
CA PRO A 106 -3.19 -19.79 0.44
C PRO A 106 -2.09 -19.53 -0.59
N GLY A 107 -1.26 -18.51 -0.36
CA GLY A 107 -0.22 -18.06 -1.31
C GLY A 107 -0.64 -16.96 -2.29
N GLY A 108 -1.88 -16.47 -2.21
CA GLY A 108 -2.33 -15.27 -2.92
C GLY A 108 -1.94 -13.98 -2.19
N PRO A 109 -1.91 -12.81 -2.86
CA PRO A 109 -1.46 -11.54 -2.27
C PRO A 109 -2.20 -11.08 -0.99
N GLY A 110 -3.34 -11.72 -0.66
CA GLY A 110 -4.13 -11.47 0.56
C GLY A 110 -4.22 -12.63 1.57
N GLY A 111 -3.74 -13.84 1.25
CA GLY A 111 -3.88 -15.03 2.10
C GLY A 111 -2.53 -15.59 2.55
N GLY A 112 -2.15 -15.27 3.79
CA GLY A 112 -0.91 -15.76 4.41
C GLY A 112 0.33 -14.87 4.18
N PRO A 113 1.43 -15.16 4.90
CA PRO A 113 2.66 -14.36 4.92
C PRO A 113 3.41 -14.29 3.57
N GLU A 114 2.95 -14.99 2.54
CA GLU A 114 3.65 -15.18 1.26
C GLU A 114 3.12 -14.28 0.11
N GLY A 115 2.11 -13.46 0.36
CA GLY A 115 1.69 -12.43 -0.60
C GLY A 115 2.69 -11.27 -0.62
N LYS A 116 3.52 -11.15 -1.67
CA LYS A 116 4.59 -10.14 -1.87
C LYS A 116 5.36 -9.85 -0.56
N PHE A 117 6.42 -10.63 -0.36
CA PHE A 117 7.34 -10.53 0.77
C PHE A 117 7.94 -9.12 0.84
N LEU A 118 7.48 -8.32 1.81
CA LEU A 118 8.06 -7.00 2.09
C LEU A 118 9.12 -7.19 3.18
N ILE A 119 10.38 -7.05 2.78
CA ILE A 119 11.52 -7.06 3.70
C ILE A 119 11.80 -5.61 4.08
N PRO A 120 11.66 -5.21 5.36
CA PRO A 120 12.17 -3.92 5.81
C PRO A 120 13.68 -3.91 5.60
N VAL A 121 14.17 -3.01 4.74
CA VAL A 121 15.60 -2.76 4.62
C VAL A 121 15.96 -1.72 5.68
N PRO A 122 16.95 -1.98 6.56
CA PRO A 122 17.36 -1.03 7.58
C PRO A 122 18.13 0.12 6.93
N LEU A 123 17.40 1.09 6.38
CA LEU A 123 17.95 2.32 5.84
C LEU A 123 17.82 3.45 6.87
N PRO A 124 18.84 4.32 6.99
CA PRO A 124 18.72 5.53 7.77
C PRO A 124 17.61 6.44 7.20
N PRO A 125 16.88 7.19 8.06
CA PRO A 125 15.73 7.96 7.65
C PRO A 125 16.10 9.02 6.60
N PRO A 126 15.22 9.27 5.60
CA PRO A 126 15.45 10.31 4.62
C PRO A 126 15.50 11.68 5.30
N GLY A 127 16.59 12.42 5.09
CA GLY A 127 16.82 13.76 5.67
C GLY A 127 17.68 13.80 6.93
N GLY A 128 18.14 12.66 7.46
CA GLY A 128 19.22 12.61 8.46
C GLY A 128 20.61 12.65 7.81
N ALA A 129 21.64 13.08 8.55
CA ALA A 129 23.03 12.91 8.13
C ALA A 129 23.31 11.42 7.90
N GLY A 130 23.46 11.00 6.64
CA GLY A 130 23.65 9.60 6.24
C GLY A 130 22.44 8.91 5.59
N GLY A 131 21.33 9.61 5.32
CA GLY A 131 20.20 9.05 4.57
C GLY A 131 20.61 8.56 3.17
N VAL A 132 20.24 7.34 2.80
CA VAL A 132 20.55 6.77 1.48
C VAL A 132 19.44 7.17 0.49
N PRO A 133 19.76 7.83 -0.63
CA PRO A 133 18.77 8.14 -1.67
C PRO A 133 18.06 6.88 -2.17
N HIS A 134 16.76 6.98 -2.44
CA HIS A 134 15.96 5.84 -2.93
C HIS A 134 16.57 5.20 -4.19
N ARG A 135 17.12 6.02 -5.10
CA ARG A 135 17.83 5.55 -6.29
C ARG A 135 18.99 4.62 -5.96
N ASP A 136 19.79 4.98 -4.96
CA ASP A 136 20.99 4.23 -4.57
C ASP A 136 20.61 2.94 -3.86
N ALA A 137 19.57 2.98 -3.01
CA ALA A 137 18.98 1.77 -2.43
C ALA A 137 18.47 0.82 -3.52
N CYS A 138 17.75 1.32 -4.54
CA CYS A 138 17.30 0.51 -5.66
C CYS A 138 18.47 -0.08 -6.48
N ALA A 139 19.52 0.71 -6.72
CA ALA A 139 20.70 0.25 -7.43
C ALA A 139 21.42 -0.86 -6.65
N ALA A 140 21.57 -0.70 -5.33
CA ALA A 140 22.15 -1.72 -4.45
C ALA A 140 21.32 -3.02 -4.44
N VAL A 141 19.99 -2.92 -4.36
CA VAL A 141 19.09 -4.09 -4.45
C VAL A 141 19.26 -4.77 -5.81
N GLY A 142 19.29 -4.00 -6.91
CA GLY A 142 19.52 -4.53 -8.25
C GLY A 142 20.87 -5.25 -8.38
N PHE A 143 21.93 -4.69 -7.81
CA PHE A 143 23.26 -5.29 -7.76
C PHE A 143 23.25 -6.62 -6.99
N VAL A 144 22.66 -6.65 -5.79
CA VAL A 144 22.59 -7.89 -4.99
C VAL A 144 21.82 -8.97 -5.74
N LEU A 145 20.66 -8.62 -6.33
CA LEU A 145 19.86 -9.60 -7.06
C LEU A 145 20.58 -10.15 -8.29
N ARG A 146 21.23 -9.29 -9.10
CA ARG A 146 21.87 -9.71 -10.36
C ARG A 146 23.26 -10.28 -10.18
N GLU A 147 24.12 -9.59 -9.43
CA GLU A 147 25.55 -9.91 -9.36
C GLU A 147 25.87 -10.92 -8.26
N VAL A 148 25.19 -10.82 -7.11
CA VAL A 148 25.43 -11.72 -5.96
C VAL A 148 24.54 -12.96 -6.05
N LEU A 149 23.23 -12.78 -6.27
CA LEU A 149 22.25 -13.87 -6.28
C LEU A 149 21.98 -14.45 -7.67
N ARG A 150 22.55 -13.86 -8.73
CA ARG A 150 22.43 -14.33 -10.13
C ARG A 150 20.98 -14.46 -10.61
N CYS A 151 20.08 -13.60 -10.12
CA CYS A 151 18.69 -13.56 -10.55
C CYS A 151 18.53 -12.87 -11.92
N GLY A 152 17.62 -13.38 -12.76
CA GLY A 152 17.13 -12.66 -13.94
C GLY A 152 16.12 -11.59 -13.53
N CYS A 153 16.52 -10.32 -13.53
CA CYS A 153 15.66 -9.20 -13.12
C CYS A 153 15.22 -8.35 -14.33
N GLU A 154 13.99 -8.60 -14.78
CA GLU A 154 13.31 -7.78 -15.79
C GLU A 154 12.55 -6.62 -15.12
N PRO A 155 12.62 -5.39 -15.67
CA PRO A 155 11.77 -4.29 -15.19
C PRO A 155 10.29 -4.62 -15.43
N GLU A 156 9.42 -4.27 -14.47
CA GLU A 156 7.97 -4.46 -14.56
C GLU A 156 7.43 -3.64 -15.75
N GLY A 157 7.17 -4.31 -16.88
CA GLY A 157 6.68 -3.68 -18.11
C GLY A 157 7.19 -4.29 -19.43
N ALA A 158 8.24 -5.11 -19.42
CA ALA A 158 8.83 -5.66 -20.65
C ALA A 158 8.27 -7.04 -21.07
N ARG A 159 6.96 -7.26 -20.97
CA ARG A 159 6.34 -8.51 -21.46
C ARG A 159 5.12 -8.26 -22.36
N GLY A 160 5.40 -8.14 -23.66
CA GLY A 160 4.60 -8.72 -24.75
C GLY A 160 3.65 -7.80 -25.50
N GLU A 161 4.13 -7.16 -26.58
CA GLU A 161 3.29 -6.98 -27.77
C GLU A 161 3.25 -8.32 -28.53
N PRO A 162 2.07 -8.93 -28.76
CA PRO A 162 1.93 -10.06 -29.67
C PRO A 162 2.03 -9.56 -31.12
N GLY A 163 2.70 -10.35 -31.95
CA GLY A 163 3.22 -9.97 -33.26
C GLY A 163 2.19 -9.45 -34.28
N ALA A 164 2.68 -8.59 -35.17
CA ALA A 164 2.00 -8.23 -36.41
C ALA A 164 2.27 -9.28 -37.50
N PRO A 165 1.27 -9.68 -38.30
CA PRO A 165 1.49 -10.48 -39.49
C PRO A 165 1.93 -9.61 -40.67
N GLY A 166 2.94 -10.07 -41.40
CA GLY A 166 3.33 -9.62 -42.73
C GLY A 166 3.74 -10.83 -43.54
#